data_AF-A0A5B7FYN3-F1
#
_entry.id   AF-A0A5B7FYN3-F1
#
_cell.length_a   1.000
_cell.length_b   1.000
_cell.length_c   1.000
_cell.angle_alpha   90.00
_cell.angle_beta   90.00
_cell.angle_gamma   90.00
#
_symmetry.space_group_name_H-M   'P 1'
#
loop_
_entity.id
_entity.type
_entity.pdbx_description
1 polymer ?
#
loop_
_entity_poly.entity_id
_entity_poly.type
_entity_poly.pdbx_seq_one_letter_code
_entity_poly.pdbx_strand_id
1 'polypeptide(L)' 'MPRHFSQTYNLGTGQGVSVLQLVKAFEAVTDTKVPYELKPRREGDIVSMFANTTLAKNELGWTAKYSLENMCKSS' A
#
# COMPACT_ATOMS: atom_id res chain seq x y z
N MET A 1 39.06 8.47 -3.01
CA MET A 1 37.66 8.96 -2.98
C MET A 1 36.90 8.17 -1.93
N PRO A 2 36.30 8.79 -0.90
CA PRO A 2 35.51 8.05 0.08
C PRO A 2 34.18 7.61 -0.55
N ARG A 3 33.92 6.30 -0.61
CA ARG A 3 32.62 5.74 -1.01
C ARG A 3 31.56 6.27 -0.04
N HIS A 4 30.66 7.11 -0.52
CA HIS A 4 29.43 7.41 0.20
C HIS A 4 28.53 6.17 0.06
N PHE A 5 28.33 5.42 1.14
CA PHE A 5 27.40 4.29 1.15
C PHE A 5 25.98 4.86 1.29
N SER A 6 25.29 5.04 0.16
CA SER A 6 23.85 5.31 0.15
C SER A 6 23.10 3.98 0.08
N GLN A 7 22.12 3.79 0.96
CA GLN A 7 21.30 2.58 1.02
C GLN A 7 19.84 2.94 0.75
N THR A 8 19.19 2.18 -0.13
CA THR A 8 17.78 2.36 -0.49
C THR A 8 16.93 1.26 0.12
N TYR A 9 15.74 1.61 0.60
CA TYR A 9 14.79 0.69 1.22
C TYR A 9 13.39 0.89 0.63
N ASN A 10 12.69 -0.21 0.35
CA ASN A 10 11.27 -0.15 0.05
C ASN A 10 10.48 -0.07 1.36
N LEU A 11 9.64 0.95 1.49
CA LEU A 11 8.73 1.10 2.62
C LEU A 11 7.30 0.86 2.13
N GLY A 12 6.64 -0.12 2.75
CA GLY A 12 5.26 -0.49 2.45
C GLY A 12 4.80 -1.61 3.37
N THR A 13 3.59 -2.10 3.16
CA THR A 13 3.05 -3.25 3.90
C THR A 13 3.51 -4.60 3.33
N GLY A 14 3.96 -4.60 2.07
CA GLY A 14 4.23 -5.81 1.29
C GLY A 14 2.98 -6.60 0.89
N GLN A 15 1.80 -6.06 1.16
CA GLN A 15 0.53 -6.66 0.80
C GLN A 15 -0.14 -5.84 -0.30
N GLY A 16 -0.47 -6.50 -1.41
CA GLY A 16 -1.26 -5.89 -2.48
C GLY A 16 -2.74 -5.80 -2.10
N VAL A 17 -3.36 -4.66 -2.39
CA VAL A 17 -4.80 -4.44 -2.24
C VAL A 17 -5.35 -3.95 -3.57
N SER A 18 -6.32 -4.68 -4.13
CA SER A 18 -7.02 -4.23 -5.33
C SER A 18 -7.96 -3.06 -5.03
N VAL A 19 -8.30 -2.28 -6.06
CA VAL A 19 -9.26 -1.17 -5.96
C VAL A 19 -10.57 -1.60 -5.30
N LEU A 20 -11.13 -2.73 -5.73
CA LEU A 20 -12.41 -3.22 -5.20
C LEU A 20 -12.29 -3.77 -3.77
N GLN A 21 -11.12 -4.29 -3.36
CA GLN A 21 -10.89 -4.67 -1.96
C GLN A 21 -10.83 -3.43 -1.07
N LEU A 22 -10.17 -2.35 -1.52
CA LEU A 22 -10.13 -1.09 -0.79
C LEU A 22 -11.54 -0.50 -0.63
N VAL A 23 -12.33 -0.46 -1.71
CA VAL A 23 -13.73 0.01 -1.65
C VAL A 23 -14.52 -0.80 -0.63
N LYS A 24 -14.47 -2.13 -0.69
CA LYS A 24 -15.17 -3.01 0.26
C LYS A 24 -14.73 -2.80 1.71
N ALA A 25 -13.43 -2.68 1.95
CA ALA A 25 -12.89 -2.42 3.30
C ALA A 25 -13.37 -1.07 3.83
N PHE A 26 -13.38 -0.05 2.98
CA PHE A 26 -13.87 1.28 3.33
C PHE A 26 -15.35 1.26 3.67
N GLU A 27 -16.21 0.66 2.83
CA GLU A 27 -17.64 0.54 3.11
C GLU A 27 -17.90 -0.21 4.43
N ALA A 28 -17.18 -1.31 4.68
CA ALA A 28 -17.34 -2.10 5.89
C ALA A 28 -16.92 -1.35 7.17
N VAL A 29 -15.92 -0.48 7.07
CA VAL A 29 -15.41 0.30 8.21
C VAL A 29 -16.27 1.53 8.49
N THR A 30 -16.79 2.17 7.45
CA THR A 30 -17.48 3.48 7.55
C THR A 30 -19.00 3.37 7.53
N ASP A 31 -19.55 2.17 7.30
CA ASP A 31 -20.97 1.93 7.04
C ASP A 31 -21.55 2.85 5.94
N THR A 32 -20.69 3.30 5.03
CA THR A 32 -21.04 4.25 3.96
C THR A 32 -20.84 3.57 2.62
N LYS A 33 -21.86 3.64 1.75
CA LYS A 33 -21.76 3.10 0.39
C LYS A 33 -20.94 4.00 -0.52
N VAL A 34 -20.06 3.37 -1.30
CA VAL A 34 -19.19 4.04 -2.25
C VAL A 34 -19.67 3.69 -3.67
N PRO A 35 -20.46 4.57 -4.33
CA PRO A 35 -20.86 4.32 -5.71
C PRO A 35 -19.64 4.41 -6.63
N TYR A 36 -19.48 3.43 -7.52
CA TYR A 36 -18.44 3.42 -8.54
C TYR A 36 -18.94 2.81 -9.85
N GLU A 37 -18.23 3.12 -10.93
CA GLU A 37 -18.42 2.51 -12.24
C GLU A 37 -17.07 2.02 -12.78
N LEU A 38 -17.09 0.93 -13.56
CA LEU A 38 -15.89 0.44 -14.21
C LEU A 38 -15.60 1.31 -15.44
N LYS A 39 -14.38 1.85 -15.50
CA LYS A 39 -13.88 2.65 -16.63
C LYS A 39 -12.72 1.94 -17.33
N PRO A 40 -12.40 2.34 -18.58
CA PRO A 40 -11.19 1.86 -19.26
C PRO A 40 -9.94 2.11 -18.42
N ARG A 41 -8.88 1.33 -18.68
CA ARG A 41 -7.59 1.50 -18.03
C ARG A 41 -7.07 2.92 -18.28
N ARG A 42 -6.63 3.60 -17.21
CA ARG A 42 -5.93 4.88 -17.34
C ARG A 42 -4.52 4.62 -17.88
N GLU A 43 -4.12 5.39 -18.89
CA GLU A 43 -2.81 5.26 -19.52
C GLU A 43 -1.70 5.42 -18.48
N GLY A 44 -0.66 4.58 -18.57
CA GLY A 44 0.46 4.56 -17.62
C GLY A 44 0.25 3.72 -16.36
N ASP A 45 -0.99 3.35 -15.99
CA ASP A 45 -1.21 2.44 -14.87
C ASP A 45 -0.67 1.04 -15.21
N ILE A 46 -0.01 0.39 -14.26
CA ILE A 46 0.45 -1.02 -14.32
C ILE A 46 -0.56 -1.94 -13.60
N VAL A 47 -0.47 -3.25 -13.81
CA VAL A 47 -1.44 -4.22 -13.24
C VAL A 47 -1.32 -4.33 -11.71
N SER A 48 -0.10 -4.40 -11.19
CA SER A 48 0.15 -4.52 -9.75
C SER A 48 1.60 -4.18 -9.41
N MET A 49 1.82 -3.52 -8.28
CA MET A 49 3.13 -3.31 -7.68
C MET A 49 2.99 -3.20 -6.16
N PHE A 50 3.87 -3.87 -5.42
CA PHE A 50 3.90 -3.83 -3.96
C PHE A 50 5.34 -4.00 -3.47
N ALA A 51 5.62 -3.47 -2.29
CA ALA A 51 6.98 -3.40 -1.75
C ALA A 51 7.48 -4.76 -1.23
N ASN A 52 8.67 -5.19 -1.64
CA ASN A 52 9.42 -6.19 -0.86
C ASN A 52 10.10 -5.47 0.32
N THR A 53 9.62 -5.75 1.53
CA THR A 53 9.99 -5.02 2.76
C THR A 53 11.06 -5.72 3.60
N THR A 54 11.59 -6.86 3.14
CA THR A 54 12.55 -7.68 3.88
C THR A 54 13.79 -6.90 4.32
N LEU A 55 14.34 -6.04 3.43
CA LEU A 55 15.55 -5.27 3.74
C LEU A 55 15.32 -4.28 4.89
N ALA A 56 14.23 -3.51 4.83
CA ALA A 56 13.89 -2.53 5.88
C ALA A 56 13.62 -3.22 7.22
N LYS A 57 12.96 -4.39 7.20
CA LYS A 57 12.72 -5.19 8.40
C LYS A 57 14.02 -5.67 9.03
N ASN A 58 14.93 -6.22 8.22
CA ASN A 58 16.15 -6.85 8.72
C ASN A 58 17.18 -5.84 9.21
N GLU A 59 17.38 -4.74 8.48
CA GLU A 59 18.46 -3.78 8.78
C GLU A 59 18.01 -2.63 9.68
N LEU A 60 16.75 -2.21 9.57
CA LEU A 60 16.21 -1.08 10.33
C LEU A 60 15.29 -1.51 11.47
N GLY A 61 14.92 -2.79 11.56
CA GLY A 61 13.86 -3.25 12.45
C GLY A 61 12.49 -2.65 12.11
N TRP A 62 12.33 -2.08 10.90
CA TRP A 62 11.14 -1.33 10.53
C TRP A 62 10.10 -2.23 9.85
N THR A 63 8.85 -2.12 10.29
CA THR A 63 7.69 -2.76 9.65
C THR A 63 6.49 -1.84 9.70
N ALA A 64 5.69 -1.79 8.63
CA ALA A 64 4.39 -1.12 8.67
C ALA A 64 3.49 -1.74 9.76
N LYS A 65 2.83 -0.89 10.57
CA LYS A 65 2.10 -1.31 11.77
C LYS A 65 0.58 -1.24 11.64
N TYR A 66 0.07 -0.51 10.65
CA TYR A 66 -1.36 -0.28 10.47
C TYR A 66 -1.92 -1.17 9.38
N SER A 67 -3.10 -1.76 9.63
CA SER A 67 -3.84 -2.55 8.65
C SER A 67 -4.62 -1.66 7.68
N LEU A 68 -5.21 -2.28 6.66
CA LEU A 68 -6.11 -1.60 5.73
C LEU A 68 -7.29 -0.93 6.45
N GLU A 69 -7.87 -1.63 7.42
CA GLU A 69 -8.99 -1.13 8.21
C GLU A 69 -8.57 0.06 9.09
N ASN A 70 -7.37 0.02 9.66
CA ASN A 70 -6.84 1.17 10.41
C ASN A 70 -6.69 2.40 9.51
N MET A 71 -6.22 2.21 8.26
CA MET A 71 -6.12 3.28 7.27
C MET A 71 -7.50 3.82 6.89
N CYS A 72 -8.50 2.95 6.68
CA CYS A 72 -9.87 3.39 6.38
C CYS A 72 -10.53 4.12 7.57
N LYS A 73 -10.25 3.72 8.82
CA LYS A 73 -10.83 4.34 10.04
C LYS A 73 -10.32 5.76 10.30
N SER A 74 -9.10 6.08 9.88
CA SER A 74 -8.50 7.41 10.11
C SER A 74 -8.86 8.46 9.07
N SER A 75 -9.78 8.13 8.15
CA SER A 75 -10.19 9.00 7.04
C SER A 75 -11.08 10.15 7.49
#